data_AF-C1BL94-F1
#
_entry.id   AF-C1BL94-F1
#
_cell.length_a   1.000
_cell.length_b   1.000
_cell.length_c   1.000
_cell.angle_alpha   90.00
_cell.angle_beta   90.00
_cell.angle_gamma   90.00
#
_symmetry.space_group_name_H-M   'P 1'
#
loop_
_entity.id
_entity.type
_entity.pdbx_description
1 polymer ?
#
loop_
_entity_poly.entity_id
_entity_poly.type
_entity_poly.pdbx_seq_one_letter_code
_entity_poly.pdbx_strand_id
1 'polypeptide(L)'
;MSTSRQLSESRAIPTRTVLINDTTQLPHDYCTTPGGTLFSTTPGGTRIIYDRKFLLDRRNSPIAQTSPAHLPVIPGVTSQNVLSENRKNEANNHIKNHDGKPANGEDSQFEMDI
;
A
#
# COMPACT_ATOMS: atom_id res chain seq x y z
N MET A 1 -41.05 35.79 0.24
CA MET A 1 -41.20 34.56 1.06
C MET A 1 -39.84 33.87 1.09
N SER A 2 -39.05 34.13 2.12
CA SER A 2 -37.69 33.59 2.25
C SER A 2 -37.78 32.19 2.85
N THR A 3 -37.50 31.15 2.06
CA THR A 3 -37.45 29.77 2.56
C THR A 3 -36.28 29.63 3.52
N SER A 4 -36.55 29.41 4.80
CA SER A 4 -35.53 29.06 5.79
C SER A 4 -34.86 27.75 5.41
N ARG A 5 -33.53 27.77 5.23
CA ARG A 5 -32.75 26.54 5.07
C ARG A 5 -32.67 25.87 6.42
N GLN A 6 -33.43 24.79 6.59
CA GLN A 6 -33.29 23.93 7.75
C GLN A 6 -31.96 23.16 7.62
N LEU A 7 -30.96 23.53 8.42
CA LEU A 7 -29.68 22.83 8.46
C LEU A 7 -29.89 21.47 9.14
N SER A 8 -29.59 20.37 8.44
CA SER A 8 -29.58 19.04 9.04
C SER A 8 -28.36 18.92 9.95
N GLU A 9 -28.57 18.55 11.22
CA GLU A 9 -27.47 18.24 12.11
C GLU A 9 -26.72 16.98 11.66
N SER A 10 -25.39 17.03 11.66
CA SER A 10 -24.54 15.87 11.37
C SER A 10 -24.56 14.90 12.55
N ARG A 11 -24.87 13.62 12.30
CA ARG A 11 -24.82 12.56 13.30
C ARG A 11 -23.62 11.66 13.03
N ALA A 12 -23.00 11.16 14.10
CA ALA A 12 -21.88 10.22 13.99
C ALA A 12 -22.31 8.90 13.34
N ILE A 13 -21.44 8.36 12.49
CA ILE A 13 -21.66 7.06 11.83
C ILE A 13 -21.50 5.94 12.87
N PRO A 14 -22.51 5.06 13.06
CA PRO A 14 -22.37 3.90 13.93
C PRO A 14 -21.17 3.05 13.54
N THR A 15 -20.32 2.70 14.52
CA THR A 15 -19.06 1.99 14.27
C THR A 15 -18.99 0.68 15.04
N ARG A 16 -18.60 -0.39 14.35
CA ARG A 16 -18.36 -1.73 14.93
C ARG A 16 -16.94 -2.18 14.62
N THR A 17 -16.25 -2.78 15.59
CA THR A 17 -14.94 -3.42 15.38
C THR A 17 -15.08 -4.94 15.29
N VAL A 18 -14.31 -5.56 14.39
CA VAL A 18 -14.28 -7.01 14.18
C VAL A 18 -12.84 -7.48 14.13
N LEU A 19 -12.50 -8.46 14.95
CA LEU A 19 -11.20 -9.14 14.91
C LEU A 19 -11.17 -10.13 13.74
N ILE A 20 -10.11 -10.11 12.94
CA ILE A 20 -9.88 -11.04 11.84
C ILE A 20 -8.73 -11.98 12.21
N ASN A 21 -9.02 -13.28 12.29
CA ASN A 21 -8.04 -14.31 12.60
C ASN A 21 -7.49 -15.02 11.35
N ASP A 22 -8.21 -14.94 10.23
CA ASP A 22 -7.80 -15.49 8.95
C ASP A 22 -8.33 -14.59 7.82
N THR A 23 -7.57 -14.53 6.73
CA THR A 23 -7.93 -13.86 5.48
C THR A 23 -9.30 -14.25 4.93
N THR A 24 -9.77 -15.47 5.14
CA THR A 24 -11.09 -15.93 4.69
C THR A 24 -12.26 -15.23 5.39
N GLN A 25 -12.02 -14.60 6.54
CA GLN A 25 -13.04 -13.86 7.30
C GLN A 25 -13.18 -12.42 6.83
N LEU A 26 -12.25 -11.93 6.01
CA LEU A 26 -12.31 -10.58 5.49
C LEU A 26 -13.32 -10.53 4.33
N PRO A 27 -14.24 -9.55 4.31
CA PRO A 27 -15.16 -9.37 3.20
C PRO A 27 -14.41 -9.12 1.89
N HIS A 28 -15.05 -9.39 0.75
CA HIS A 28 -14.45 -9.11 -0.57
C HIS A 28 -14.49 -7.62 -0.96
N ASP A 29 -15.35 -6.84 -0.31
CA ASP A 29 -15.64 -5.43 -0.59
C ASP A 29 -15.08 -4.47 0.47
N TYR A 30 -14.09 -4.91 1.24
CA TYR A 30 -13.40 -4.04 2.19
C TYR A 30 -12.57 -2.96 1.47
N CYS A 31 -12.47 -1.80 2.12
CA CYS A 31 -11.64 -0.68 1.71
C CYS A 31 -10.50 -0.49 2.71
N THR A 32 -9.46 0.23 2.29
CA THR A 32 -8.30 0.55 3.12
C THR A 32 -8.02 2.05 3.10
N THR A 33 -7.83 2.66 4.27
CA THR A 33 -7.40 4.07 4.36
C THR A 33 -5.92 4.21 4.01
N PRO A 34 -5.40 5.39 3.65
CA PRO A 34 -3.96 5.61 3.49
C PRO A 34 -3.12 5.22 4.73
N GLY A 35 -3.71 5.30 5.93
CA GLY A 35 -3.09 4.82 7.18
C GLY A 35 -3.10 3.28 7.36
N GLY A 36 -3.70 2.55 6.42
CA GLY A 36 -3.75 1.09 6.43
C GLY A 36 -4.81 0.48 7.34
N THR A 37 -5.87 1.24 7.68
CA THR A 37 -7.04 0.70 8.42
C THR A 37 -8.01 0.07 7.43
N LEU A 38 -8.40 -1.17 7.68
CA LEU A 38 -9.38 -1.90 6.89
C LEU A 38 -10.79 -1.57 7.40
N PHE A 39 -11.70 -1.24 6.50
CA PHE A 39 -13.08 -0.92 6.86
C PHE A 39 -14.06 -1.22 5.73
N SER A 40 -15.34 -1.36 6.06
CA SER A 40 -16.44 -1.38 5.09
C SER A 40 -17.62 -0.59 5.65
N THR A 41 -18.60 -0.30 4.81
CA THR A 41 -19.86 0.32 5.23
C THR A 41 -21.01 -0.52 4.70
N THR A 42 -21.85 -1.00 5.60
CA THR A 42 -23.05 -1.75 5.20
C THR A 42 -24.10 -0.81 4.59
N PRO A 43 -25.04 -1.30 3.76
CA PRO A 43 -26.14 -0.47 3.25
C PRO A 43 -26.96 0.23 4.35
N GLY A 44 -27.00 -0.32 5.56
CA GLY A 44 -27.61 0.32 6.74
C GLY A 44 -26.80 1.46 7.36
N GLY A 45 -25.69 1.87 6.73
CA GLY A 45 -24.87 3.00 7.16
C GLY A 45 -23.93 2.73 8.33
N THR A 46 -23.76 1.47 8.76
CA THR A 46 -22.81 1.13 9.83
C THR A 46 -21.42 0.95 9.26
N ARG A 47 -20.43 1.61 9.84
CA ARG A 47 -19.02 1.42 9.53
C ARG A 47 -18.47 0.24 10.32
N ILE A 48 -17.91 -0.73 9.62
CA ILE A 48 -17.20 -1.86 10.24
C ILE A 48 -15.70 -1.62 10.09
N ILE A 49 -14.94 -1.71 11.18
CA ILE A 49 -13.49 -1.65 11.19
C ILE A 49 -12.95 -3.06 11.44
N TYR A 50 -12.12 -3.55 10.53
CA TYR A 50 -11.51 -4.86 10.62
C TYR A 50 -10.11 -4.74 11.20
N ASP A 51 -9.83 -5.50 12.26
CA ASP A 51 -8.49 -5.58 12.83
C ASP A 51 -7.55 -6.31 11.85
N ARG A 52 -6.33 -5.78 11.71
CA ARG A 52 -5.28 -6.34 10.85
C ARG A 52 -4.29 -7.21 11.64
N LYS A 53 -4.59 -7.56 12.89
CA LYS A 53 -3.70 -8.33 13.76
C LYS A 53 -3.14 -9.60 13.09
N PHE A 54 -3.97 -10.41 12.43
CA PHE A 54 -3.49 -11.59 11.68
C PHE A 54 -2.46 -11.25 10.58
N LEU A 55 -2.68 -10.17 9.81
CA LEU A 55 -1.75 -9.70 8.79
C LEU A 55 -0.44 -9.20 9.41
N LEU A 56 -0.52 -8.46 10.52
CA LEU A 56 0.65 -7.94 11.21
C LEU A 56 1.49 -9.05 11.87
N ASP A 57 0.84 -10.06 12.45
CA ASP A 57 1.54 -11.17 13.09
C ASP A 57 2.35 -11.97 12.04
N ARG A 58 1.88 -12.06 10.78
CA ARG A 58 2.62 -12.67 9.66
C ARG A 58 3.92 -11.94 9.28
N ARG A 59 4.07 -10.64 9.58
CA ARG A 59 5.32 -9.89 9.37
C ARG A 59 6.51 -10.53 10.06
N ASN A 60 6.29 -11.19 11.20
CA ASN A 60 7.35 -11.81 11.99
C ASN A 60 7.68 -13.25 11.54
N SER A 61 6.99 -13.75 10.51
CA SER A 61 7.27 -15.05 9.91
C SER A 61 8.67 -15.09 9.28
N PRO A 62 9.42 -16.21 9.36
CA PRO A 62 10.71 -16.36 8.70
C PRO A 62 10.67 -16.05 7.19
N ILE A 63 9.59 -16.39 6.51
CA ILE A 63 9.43 -16.15 5.06
C ILE A 63 9.30 -14.65 4.73
N ALA A 64 8.81 -13.85 5.67
CA ALA A 64 8.71 -12.40 5.48
C ALA A 64 10.06 -11.69 5.70
N GLN A 65 11.06 -12.38 6.27
CA GLN A 65 12.41 -11.87 6.49
C GLN A 65 13.37 -12.21 5.35
N THR A 66 12.97 -13.07 4.41
CA THR A 66 13.77 -13.36 3.22
C THR A 66 13.47 -12.31 2.15
N SER A 67 14.53 -11.69 1.62
CA SER A 67 14.42 -10.77 0.49
C SER A 67 13.73 -11.44 -0.71
N PRO A 68 12.80 -10.75 -1.41
CA PRO A 68 12.17 -11.31 -2.60
C PRO A 68 13.21 -11.69 -3.67
N ALA A 69 13.08 -12.89 -4.23
CA ALA A 69 13.95 -13.31 -5.33
C ALA A 69 13.73 -12.43 -6.57
N HIS A 70 14.82 -12.11 -7.28
CA HIS A 70 14.80 -11.36 -8.55
C HIS A 70 14.26 -9.93 -8.45
N LEU A 71 14.24 -9.31 -7.26
CA LEU A 71 13.88 -7.90 -7.13
C LEU A 71 14.99 -7.00 -7.70
N PRO A 72 14.70 -6.05 -8.62
CA PRO A 72 15.72 -5.15 -9.15
C PRO A 72 16.28 -4.24 -8.07
N VAL A 73 17.54 -3.84 -8.18
CA VAL A 73 18.20 -2.91 -7.26
C VAL A 73 17.92 -1.48 -7.73
N ILE A 74 17.03 -0.80 -7.02
CA ILE A 74 16.64 0.58 -7.27
C ILE A 74 17.15 1.40 -6.08
N PRO A 75 18.08 2.36 -6.30
CA PRO A 75 18.61 3.20 -5.23
C PRO A 75 17.49 3.91 -4.47
N GLY A 76 17.53 3.84 -3.14
CA GLY A 76 16.52 4.46 -2.27
C GLY A 76 15.18 3.72 -2.14
N VAL A 77 14.94 2.64 -2.88
CA VAL A 77 13.66 1.88 -2.84
C VAL A 77 13.87 0.44 -2.38
N THR A 78 14.57 -0.35 -3.18
CA THR A 78 14.79 -1.80 -2.97
C THR A 78 16.23 -2.13 -2.57
N SER A 79 17.07 -1.09 -2.44
CA SER A 79 18.46 -1.19 -2.03
C SER A 79 18.57 -1.28 -0.51
N GLN A 80 18.06 -2.34 0.11
CA GLN A 80 18.21 -2.58 1.54
C GLN A 80 19.54 -3.28 1.80
N ASN A 81 20.42 -2.60 2.54
CA ASN A 81 21.67 -3.06 3.17
C ASN A 81 22.20 -4.45 2.71
N VAL A 82 22.75 -4.51 1.49
CA VAL A 82 23.45 -5.67 0.88
C VAL A 82 24.70 -6.12 1.66
N LEU A 83 24.94 -5.63 2.88
CA LEU A 83 26.15 -5.89 3.67
C LEU A 83 26.21 -7.30 4.30
N SER A 84 25.11 -8.08 4.33
CA SER A 84 25.10 -9.35 5.06
C SER A 84 25.22 -10.62 4.19
N GLU A 85 24.93 -10.59 2.89
CA GLU A 85 24.88 -11.83 2.07
C GLU A 85 25.89 -11.91 0.92
N ASN A 86 26.57 -10.82 0.54
CA ASN A 86 27.46 -10.84 -0.64
C ASN A 86 28.84 -11.51 -0.43
N ARG A 87 29.16 -12.07 0.74
CA ARG A 87 30.46 -12.75 0.96
C ARG A 87 30.58 -14.15 0.33
N LYS A 88 29.63 -14.61 -0.49
CA LYS A 88 29.68 -15.97 -1.06
C LYS A 88 29.57 -16.06 -2.58
N ASN A 89 29.22 -14.99 -3.30
CA ASN A 89 28.80 -15.12 -4.70
C ASN A 89 29.61 -14.27 -5.69
N GLU A 90 30.80 -13.79 -5.33
CA GLU A 90 31.69 -13.05 -6.24
C GLU A 90 32.62 -13.98 -7.04
N ALA A 91 32.05 -14.97 -7.70
CA ALA A 91 32.70 -15.65 -8.82
C ALA A 91 31.70 -15.66 -9.98
N ASN A 92 32.14 -15.16 -11.15
CA ASN A 92 31.39 -15.06 -12.41
C ASN A 92 30.34 -13.94 -12.50
N ASN A 93 30.73 -12.77 -13.00
CA ASN A 93 30.86 -12.59 -14.45
C ASN A 93 31.15 -11.13 -14.81
N HIS A 94 32.34 -10.96 -15.39
CA HIS A 94 32.72 -9.87 -16.28
C HIS A 94 31.77 -9.84 -17.50
N ILE A 95 31.33 -8.65 -17.95
CA ILE A 95 31.34 -8.18 -19.37
C ILE A 95 30.70 -6.76 -19.47
N LYS A 96 31.60 -5.80 -19.70
CA LYS A 96 31.63 -4.60 -20.58
C LYS A 96 30.36 -3.82 -21.02
N ASN A 97 30.55 -2.50 -20.93
CA ASN A 97 29.81 -1.31 -21.40
C ASN A 97 29.15 -1.37 -22.80
N HIS A 98 28.05 -0.61 -22.96
CA HIS A 98 27.85 0.27 -24.13
C HIS A 98 26.85 1.41 -23.82
N ASP A 99 27.27 2.64 -24.11
CA ASP A 99 26.51 3.89 -24.05
C ASP A 99 25.34 3.94 -25.06
N GLY A 100 24.23 4.56 -24.66
CA GLY A 100 23.08 4.80 -25.53
C GLY A 100 22.20 5.94 -25.01
N LYS A 101 22.32 7.11 -25.65
CA LYS A 101 21.44 8.29 -25.50
C LYS A 101 20.20 8.12 -26.39
N PRO A 102 18.99 8.49 -25.94
CA PRO A 102 18.21 9.59 -26.58
C PRO A 102 17.40 10.42 -25.55
N ALA A 103 17.26 11.75 -25.65
CA ALA A 103 16.47 12.60 -26.56
C ALA A 103 15.13 13.05 -25.93
N ASN A 104 14.85 14.34 -26.15
CA ASN A 104 13.74 15.17 -25.65
C ASN A 104 12.34 14.57 -25.74
N GLY A 105 11.46 15.04 -24.84
CA GLY A 105 10.02 14.87 -24.90
C GLY A 105 9.36 15.77 -23.85
N GLU A 106 9.32 17.06 -24.15
CA GLU A 106 8.52 18.07 -23.47
C GLU A 106 7.05 17.66 -23.61
N ASP A 107 6.31 17.48 -22.51
CA ASP A 107 4.85 17.65 -22.43
C ASP A 107 4.47 17.72 -20.95
N SER A 108 4.10 18.92 -20.50
CA SER A 108 3.74 19.24 -19.11
C SER A 108 2.51 18.43 -18.68
N GLN A 109 2.70 17.53 -17.71
CA GLN A 109 1.73 16.53 -17.27
C GLN A 109 0.44 17.08 -16.63
N PHE A 110 0.30 18.39 -16.39
CA PHE A 110 -0.90 18.97 -15.79
C PHE A 110 -1.18 20.39 -16.30
N GLU A 111 -1.94 20.51 -17.38
CA GLU A 111 -2.67 21.74 -17.70
C GLU A 111 -4.02 21.68 -16.98
N MET A 112 -4.27 22.63 -16.08
CA MET A 112 -5.54 22.80 -15.36
C MET A 112 -6.28 23.95 -16.04
N ASP A 113 -7.33 23.64 -16.79
CA ASP A 113 -8.21 24.68 -17.34
C ASP A 113 -8.94 25.39 -16.19
N ILE A 114 -8.79 26.72 -16.14
CA ILE A 114 -9.58 27.63 -15.29
C ILE A 114 -10.44 28.54 -16.15
#